data_AF-A0AAW3ARD5-F1
#
_entry.id   AF-A0AAW3ARD5-F1
#
_cell.length_a   1.000
_cell.length_b   1.000
_cell.length_c   1.000
_cell.angle_alpha   90.00
_cell.angle_beta   90.00
_cell.angle_gamma   90.00
#
_symmetry.space_group_name_H-M   'P 1'
#
loop_
_entity.id
_entity.type
_entity.pdbx_description
1 polymer ?
#
loop_
_entity_poly.entity_id
_entity_poly.type
_entity_poly.pdbx_seq_one_letter_code
_entity_poly.pdbx_strand_id
1 'polypeptide(L)'
;MAAPRDAALLAALEQLEEVRERLHDTLREAAFGFTSAQREEESTRGCFVSFDAVPTARGTLEALVSLTRKPVTTSPSGSEETRRGENNEAARVDSCSYAWEMVLINGKRRRQQVRAAEPQQGSPTSNSAEEEADISPPDPIYYFSECPSSALRECQEAYRRVLRCAVETVNAQQRALAAAVAMTAASAQES
;
A
#
# COMPACT_ATOMS: atom_id res chain seq x y z
N MET A 1 36.70 -0.60 -15.49
CA MET A 1 35.76 0.17 -14.64
C MET A 1 34.43 0.15 -15.35
N ALA A 2 33.35 -0.29 -14.70
CA ALA A 2 32.02 -0.26 -15.30
C ALA A 2 31.63 1.20 -15.59
N ALA A 3 30.93 1.46 -16.70
CA ALA A 3 30.43 2.79 -16.97
C ALA A 3 29.46 3.20 -15.83
N PRO A 4 29.38 4.48 -15.44
CA PRO A 4 28.50 4.93 -14.35
C PRO A 4 27.01 4.55 -14.55
N ARG A 5 26.62 4.22 -15.79
CA ARG A 5 25.27 3.76 -16.17
C ARG A 5 25.03 2.28 -15.84
N ASP A 6 26.02 1.43 -16.13
CA ASP A 6 25.99 0.02 -15.73
C ASP A 6 25.94 -0.08 -14.21
N ALA A 7 26.64 0.81 -13.51
CA ALA A 7 26.60 0.90 -12.06
C ALA A 7 25.20 1.24 -11.52
N ALA A 8 24.45 2.14 -12.17
CA ALA A 8 23.10 2.50 -11.75
C ALA A 8 22.09 1.36 -11.95
N LEU A 9 22.18 0.63 -13.07
CA LEU A 9 21.36 -0.56 -13.30
C LEU A 9 21.70 -1.68 -12.31
N LEU A 10 22.98 -1.96 -12.11
CA LEU A 10 23.43 -2.99 -11.17
C LEU A 10 22.99 -2.68 -9.74
N ALA A 11 23.11 -1.42 -9.29
CA ALA A 11 22.62 -1.00 -7.98
C ALA A 11 21.09 -1.16 -7.83
N ALA A 12 20.33 -0.85 -8.89
CA ALA A 12 18.88 -1.03 -8.87
C ALA A 12 18.47 -2.52 -8.84
N LEU A 13 19.22 -3.39 -9.51
CA LEU A 13 19.02 -4.85 -9.48
C LEU A 13 19.42 -5.44 -8.12
N GLU A 14 20.53 -5.01 -7.55
CA GLU A 14 20.95 -5.41 -6.19
C GLU A 14 19.89 -5.05 -5.16
N GLN A 15 19.38 -3.81 -5.20
CA GLN A 15 18.29 -3.39 -4.33
C GLN A 15 17.01 -4.21 -4.53
N LEU A 16 16.70 -4.60 -5.78
CA LEU A 16 15.55 -5.45 -6.07
C LEU A 16 15.71 -6.84 -5.43
N GLU A 17 16.88 -7.45 -5.54
CA GLU A 17 17.13 -8.77 -4.95
C GLU A 17 17.13 -8.73 -3.42
N GLU A 18 17.71 -7.70 -2.79
CA GLU A 18 17.66 -7.52 -1.32
C GLU A 18 16.20 -7.43 -0.82
N VAL A 19 15.36 -6.65 -1.51
CA VAL A 19 13.96 -6.48 -1.12
C VAL A 19 13.14 -7.75 -1.39
N ARG A 20 13.47 -8.52 -2.43
CA ARG A 20 12.87 -9.83 -2.70
C ARG A 20 13.18 -10.86 -1.62
N GLU A 21 14.43 -10.93 -1.19
CA GLU A 21 14.86 -11.77 -0.08
C GLU A 21 14.09 -11.40 1.20
N ARG A 22 14.03 -10.11 1.53
CA ARG A 22 13.26 -9.61 2.67
C ARG A 22 11.77 -9.95 2.59
N LEU A 23 11.15 -9.82 1.41
CA LEU A 23 9.75 -10.19 1.21
C LEU A 23 9.55 -11.68 1.46
N HIS A 24 10.43 -12.53 0.93
CA HIS A 24 10.37 -13.98 1.12
C HIS A 24 10.49 -14.35 2.60
N ASP A 25 11.44 -13.77 3.32
CA ASP A 25 11.63 -14.07 4.75
C ASP A 25 10.47 -13.58 5.60
N THR A 26 9.94 -12.38 5.29
CA THR A 26 8.75 -11.85 5.98
C THR A 26 7.51 -12.71 5.72
N LEU A 27 7.35 -13.23 4.50
CA LEU A 27 6.27 -14.18 4.16
C LEU A 27 6.39 -15.48 4.95
N ARG A 28 7.61 -16.01 5.08
CA ARG A 28 7.86 -17.22 5.87
C ARG A 28 7.55 -17.00 7.34
N GLU A 29 8.03 -15.89 7.93
CA GLU A 29 7.72 -15.52 9.31
C GLU A 29 6.20 -15.41 9.52
N ALA A 30 5.48 -14.71 8.62
CA ALA A 30 4.04 -14.56 8.70
C ALA A 30 3.29 -15.90 8.59
N ALA A 31 3.74 -16.82 7.73
CA ALA A 31 3.14 -18.15 7.59
C ALA A 31 3.32 -19.02 8.85
N PHE A 32 4.48 -18.97 9.50
CA PHE A 32 4.69 -19.62 10.79
C PHE A 32 3.85 -18.98 11.90
N GLY A 33 3.76 -17.65 11.90
CA GLY A 33 2.89 -16.89 12.80
C GLY A 33 1.41 -17.27 12.63
N PHE A 34 0.95 -17.43 11.38
CA PHE A 34 -0.40 -17.88 11.07
C PHE A 34 -0.68 -19.26 11.63
N THR A 35 0.21 -20.22 11.41
CA THR A 35 0.05 -21.58 11.93
C THR A 35 -0.03 -21.59 13.46
N SER A 36 0.77 -20.74 14.11
CA SER A 36 0.78 -20.61 15.58
C SER A 36 -0.53 -19.99 16.09
N ALA A 37 -0.98 -18.89 15.47
CA ALA A 37 -2.23 -18.21 15.79
C ALA A 37 -3.44 -19.11 15.55
N GLN A 38 -3.47 -19.82 14.42
CA GLN A 38 -4.52 -20.77 14.08
C GLN A 38 -4.61 -21.88 15.14
N ARG A 39 -3.47 -22.46 15.54
CA ARG A 39 -3.45 -23.48 16.60
C ARG A 39 -3.97 -22.92 17.92
N GLU A 40 -3.57 -21.72 18.31
CA GLU A 40 -4.03 -21.09 19.56
C GLU A 40 -5.54 -20.86 19.54
N GLU A 41 -6.07 -20.25 18.49
CA GLU A 41 -7.50 -19.95 18.38
C GLU A 41 -8.34 -21.22 18.22
N GLU A 42 -7.97 -22.14 17.33
CA GLU A 42 -8.78 -23.33 17.03
C GLU A 42 -8.70 -24.39 18.12
N SER A 43 -7.50 -24.71 18.60
CA SER A 43 -7.32 -25.83 19.55
C SER A 43 -7.59 -25.43 20.99
N THR A 44 -7.23 -24.20 21.38
CA THR A 44 -7.34 -23.76 22.79
C THR A 44 -8.62 -22.98 23.04
N ARG A 45 -9.07 -22.19 22.05
CA ARG A 45 -10.17 -21.24 22.23
C ARG A 45 -11.45 -21.63 21.49
N GLY A 46 -11.39 -22.63 20.62
CA GLY A 46 -12.53 -23.11 19.83
C GLY A 46 -12.99 -22.10 18.77
N CYS A 47 -12.14 -21.15 18.40
CA CYS A 47 -12.42 -20.12 17.40
C CYS A 47 -11.83 -20.54 16.05
N PHE A 48 -12.65 -20.57 15.00
CA PHE A 48 -12.20 -21.00 13.67
C PHE A 48 -11.53 -19.86 12.92
N VAL A 49 -10.27 -20.05 12.52
CA VAL A 49 -9.50 -19.02 11.81
C VAL A 49 -9.33 -19.45 10.36
N SER A 50 -10.36 -19.19 9.55
CA SER A 50 -10.36 -19.50 8.13
C SER A 50 -11.15 -18.48 7.32
N PHE A 51 -11.01 -18.53 6.00
CA PHE A 51 -11.79 -17.69 5.10
C PHE A 51 -13.31 -17.91 5.25
N ASP A 52 -13.75 -19.10 5.66
CA ASP A 52 -15.17 -19.41 5.85
C ASP A 52 -15.79 -18.66 7.05
N ALA A 53 -14.96 -18.20 8.00
CA ALA A 53 -15.40 -17.35 9.11
C ALA A 53 -15.59 -15.88 8.68
N VAL A 54 -15.13 -15.49 7.49
CA VAL A 54 -15.19 -14.11 7.01
C VAL A 54 -16.54 -13.86 6.31
N PRO A 55 -17.27 -12.78 6.63
CA PRO A 55 -18.49 -12.41 5.92
C PRO A 55 -18.26 -12.26 4.42
N THR A 56 -19.10 -12.92 3.60
CA THR A 56 -18.99 -12.90 2.13
C THR A 56 -20.08 -12.07 1.43
N ALA A 57 -21.07 -11.59 2.19
CA ALA A 57 -22.14 -10.78 1.64
C ALA A 57 -21.60 -9.42 1.11
N ARG A 58 -22.09 -8.97 -0.04
CA ARG A 58 -21.60 -7.73 -0.65
C ARG A 58 -21.76 -6.54 0.31
N GLY A 59 -20.68 -5.80 0.52
CA GLY A 59 -20.66 -4.62 1.39
C GLY A 59 -20.38 -4.92 2.86
N THR A 60 -20.16 -6.18 3.26
CA THR A 60 -19.77 -6.52 4.64
C THR A 60 -18.28 -6.35 4.91
N LEU A 61 -17.44 -6.49 3.88
CA LEU A 61 -16.00 -6.27 4.00
C LEU A 61 -15.60 -4.91 3.47
N GLU A 62 -14.75 -4.23 4.22
CA GLU A 62 -14.08 -3.02 3.78
C GLU A 62 -12.58 -3.26 3.66
N ALA A 63 -11.96 -2.59 2.68
CA ALA A 63 -10.52 -2.59 2.56
C ALA A 63 -9.90 -1.87 3.77
N LEU A 64 -8.99 -2.52 4.49
CA LEU A 64 -8.22 -1.90 5.56
C LEU A 64 -7.02 -1.11 5.05
N VAL A 65 -6.58 -1.46 3.85
CA VAL A 65 -5.37 -0.95 3.23
C VAL A 65 -5.72 -0.51 1.81
N SER A 66 -5.24 0.67 1.44
CA SER A 66 -5.29 1.19 0.07
C SER A 66 -3.87 1.39 -0.46
N LEU A 67 -3.73 1.32 -1.78
CA LEU A 67 -2.49 1.68 -2.47
C LEU A 67 -2.69 3.02 -3.18
N THR A 68 -1.80 3.97 -2.91
CA THR A 68 -1.81 5.27 -3.59
C THR A 68 -0.49 5.50 -4.30
N ARG A 69 -0.53 6.18 -5.45
CA ARG A 69 0.68 6.61 -6.16
C ARG A 69 1.06 8.00 -5.69
N LYS A 70 2.31 8.17 -5.28
CA LYS A 70 2.90 9.47 -4.94
C LYS A 70 3.99 9.82 -5.96
N PRO A 71 4.08 11.09 -6.40
CA PRO A 71 5.21 11.52 -7.19
C PRO A 71 6.48 11.42 -6.34
N VAL A 72 7.53 10.84 -6.91
CA VAL A 72 8.87 10.81 -6.35
C VAL A 72 9.49 12.17 -6.66
N THR A 73 9.36 13.10 -5.72
CA THR A 73 10.12 14.36 -5.77
C THR A 73 11.56 14.05 -5.39
N THR A 74 12.37 13.69 -6.38
CA THR A 74 13.82 13.85 -6.26
C THR A 74 14.05 15.36 -6.26
N SER A 75 14.04 16.02 -5.10
CA SER A 75 14.40 17.44 -5.01
C SER A 75 15.88 17.58 -5.38
N PRO A 76 16.24 18.21 -6.51
CA PRO A 76 17.58 18.72 -6.65
C PRO A 76 17.66 19.99 -5.80
N SER A 77 18.26 19.87 -4.62
CA SER A 77 18.73 21.06 -3.91
C SER A 77 19.85 21.69 -4.74
N GLY A 78 19.55 22.78 -5.46
CA GLY A 78 20.58 23.62 -6.09
C GLY A 78 20.13 24.31 -7.38
N SER A 79 19.94 25.63 -7.25
CA SER A 79 20.07 26.66 -8.29
C SER A 79 18.84 27.02 -9.13
N GLU A 80 18.49 28.30 -8.97
CA GLU A 80 17.83 29.23 -9.90
C GLU A 80 18.35 29.01 -11.34
N GLU A 81 17.64 29.27 -12.44
CA GLU A 81 17.00 30.53 -12.82
C GLU A 81 16.30 30.38 -14.20
N THR A 82 15.39 31.31 -14.49
CA THR A 82 14.97 31.76 -15.84
C THR A 82 13.96 30.92 -16.63
N ARG A 83 12.71 31.38 -16.54
CA ARG A 83 11.68 31.21 -17.57
C ARG A 83 12.13 31.81 -18.90
N ARG A 84 12.13 31.01 -19.97
CA ARG A 84 11.76 31.48 -21.32
C ARG A 84 11.08 30.33 -22.04
N GLY A 85 9.82 30.57 -22.42
CA GLY A 85 8.98 29.55 -23.05
C GLY A 85 9.40 29.25 -24.47
N GLU A 86 9.14 28.02 -24.89
CA GLU A 86 8.91 27.65 -26.29
C GLU A 86 8.02 26.41 -26.29
N ASN A 87 6.93 26.52 -27.05
CA ASN A 87 5.89 25.51 -27.18
C ASN A 87 6.46 24.29 -27.91
N ASN A 88 6.46 23.12 -27.25
CA ASN A 88 6.60 21.87 -27.98
C ASN A 88 5.71 20.79 -27.35
N GLU A 89 4.54 20.62 -27.95
CA GLU A 89 3.49 19.69 -27.57
C GLU A 89 3.74 18.32 -28.23
N ALA A 90 4.85 17.68 -27.89
CA ALA A 90 5.18 16.33 -28.37
C ALA A 90 6.14 15.51 -27.47
N ALA A 91 6.50 16.01 -26.29
CA ALA A 91 7.39 15.30 -25.36
C ALA A 91 6.96 15.50 -23.90
N ARG A 92 5.68 15.22 -23.59
CA ARG A 92 5.29 14.91 -22.20
C ARG A 92 5.45 13.41 -21.99
N VAL A 93 6.68 12.90 -22.11
CA VAL A 93 7.04 11.73 -21.31
C VAL A 93 6.97 12.26 -19.89
N ASP A 94 5.91 11.88 -19.19
CA ASP A 94 5.60 12.31 -17.84
C ASP A 94 6.75 11.86 -16.92
N SER A 95 7.81 12.68 -16.82
CA SER A 95 9.00 12.45 -16.00
C SER A 95 8.71 12.49 -14.50
N CYS A 96 7.44 12.48 -14.11
CA CYS A 96 7.06 12.14 -12.75
C CYS A 96 7.27 10.65 -12.55
N SER A 97 8.42 10.29 -11.97
CA SER A 97 8.57 8.99 -11.31
C SER A 97 7.50 8.91 -10.22
N TYR A 98 6.72 7.83 -10.17
CA TYR A 98 5.72 7.60 -9.13
C TYR A 98 6.11 6.39 -8.31
N ALA A 99 5.95 6.46 -7.00
CA ALA A 99 6.09 5.32 -6.09
C ALA A 99 4.73 4.94 -5.52
N TRP A 100 4.50 3.65 -5.37
CA TRP A 100 3.38 3.12 -4.63
C TRP A 100 3.61 3.28 -3.13
N GLU A 101 2.57 3.68 -2.42
CA GLU A 101 2.56 3.76 -0.97
C GLU A 101 1.33 3.03 -0.43
N MET A 102 1.58 2.22 0.60
CA MET A 102 0.53 1.57 1.38
C MET A 102 -0.05 2.54 2.40
N VAL A 103 -1.35 2.77 2.34
CA VAL A 103 -2.06 3.69 3.25
C VAL A 103 -3.14 2.92 4.00
N LEU A 104 -3.08 2.96 5.34
CA LEU A 104 -4.13 2.43 6.21
C LEU A 104 -5.38 3.30 6.08
N ILE A 105 -6.51 2.67 5.77
CA ILE A 105 -7.80 3.34 5.67
C ILE A 105 -8.34 3.51 7.09
N ASN A 106 -8.20 4.72 7.64
CA ASN A 106 -8.90 5.08 8.87
C ASN A 106 -10.37 5.39 8.54
N GLY A 107 -11.30 4.66 9.17
CA GLY A 107 -12.76 4.82 8.96
C GLY A 107 -13.29 6.25 9.08
N LYS A 108 -12.57 7.15 9.79
CA LYS A 108 -12.92 8.56 9.95
C LYS A 108 -12.83 9.41 8.66
N ARG A 109 -11.91 9.11 7.73
CA ARG A 109 -11.67 9.96 6.54
C ARG A 109 -12.78 9.89 5.48
N ARG A 110 -13.58 8.83 5.49
CA ARG A 110 -14.67 8.62 4.50
C ARG A 110 -15.86 9.53 4.75
N ARG A 111 -16.18 9.87 6.02
CA ARG A 111 -17.29 10.77 6.36
C ARG A 111 -17.14 12.18 5.77
N GLN A 112 -15.91 12.68 5.62
CA GLN A 112 -15.66 13.99 5.00
C GLN A 112 -15.82 13.99 3.48
N GLN A 113 -15.50 12.89 2.79
CA GLN A 113 -15.64 12.82 1.33
C GLN A 113 -17.09 12.54 0.89
N VAL A 114 -17.85 11.75 1.65
CA VAL A 114 -19.26 11.48 1.32
C VAL A 114 -20.14 12.72 1.58
N ARG A 115 -19.90 13.47 2.67
CA ARG A 115 -20.63 14.73 2.94
C ARG A 115 -20.37 15.85 1.95
N ALA A 116 -19.26 15.82 1.22
CA ALA A 116 -18.95 16.83 0.21
C ALA A 116 -19.75 16.64 -1.11
N ALA A 117 -20.43 15.50 -1.29
CA ALA A 117 -21.12 15.15 -2.52
C ALA A 117 -22.66 15.17 -2.43
N GLU A 118 -23.24 15.46 -1.26
CA GLU A 118 -24.71 15.50 -1.09
C GLU A 118 -25.27 16.92 -1.27
N PRO A 119 -26.24 17.14 -2.19
CA PRO A 119 -26.96 18.40 -2.29
C PRO A 119 -27.89 18.55 -1.07
N GLN A 120 -27.67 19.61 -0.30
CA GLN A 120 -28.53 19.94 0.83
C GLN A 120 -29.93 20.35 0.35
N GLN A 121 -30.97 19.63 0.82
CA GLN A 121 -32.33 20.16 0.90
C GLN A 121 -32.94 19.89 2.28
N GLY A 122 -33.23 20.98 3.00
CA GLY A 122 -34.49 21.23 3.72
C GLY A 122 -34.80 20.44 5.01
N SER A 123 -34.62 21.08 6.16
CA SER A 123 -35.01 20.73 7.54
C SER A 123 -36.53 20.88 7.84
N PRO A 124 -37.07 20.72 9.09
CA PRO A 124 -36.57 20.07 10.31
C PRO A 124 -37.62 19.23 11.13
N THR A 125 -37.12 18.64 12.23
CA THR A 125 -37.80 18.19 13.48
C THR A 125 -38.52 16.83 13.52
N SER A 126 -37.87 15.84 14.14
CA SER A 126 -38.45 15.13 15.30
C SER A 126 -37.32 14.59 16.17
N ASN A 127 -37.35 14.92 17.46
CA ASN A 127 -36.39 14.49 18.45
C ASN A 127 -36.57 12.99 18.72
N SER A 128 -35.68 12.18 18.18
CA SER A 128 -35.31 10.90 18.74
C SER A 128 -33.81 10.84 18.59
N ALA A 129 -33.11 11.10 19.69
CA ALA A 129 -31.68 10.87 19.79
C ALA A 129 -31.45 9.36 19.79
N GLU A 130 -31.67 8.74 18.63
CA GLU A 130 -30.90 7.58 18.25
C GLU A 130 -29.50 8.14 18.07
N GLU A 131 -28.62 7.87 19.03
CA GLU A 131 -27.19 7.93 18.79
C GLU A 131 -26.98 7.17 17.49
N GLU A 132 -26.79 7.89 16.37
CA GLU A 132 -26.16 7.33 15.18
C GLU A 132 -24.79 6.87 15.67
N ALA A 133 -24.76 5.63 16.13
CA ALA A 133 -23.55 4.96 16.53
C ALA A 133 -22.58 5.22 15.39
N ASP A 134 -21.41 5.70 15.75
CA ASP A 134 -20.27 5.85 14.87
C ASP A 134 -19.83 4.43 14.48
N ILE A 135 -20.65 3.72 13.70
CA ILE A 135 -20.41 2.34 13.26
C ILE A 135 -19.36 2.41 12.16
N SER A 136 -18.15 2.78 12.54
CA SER A 136 -16.98 2.30 11.83
C SER A 136 -17.07 0.78 11.83
N PRO A 137 -16.85 0.11 10.69
CA PRO A 137 -16.82 -1.35 10.69
C PRO A 137 -15.81 -1.82 11.75
N PRO A 138 -16.18 -2.83 12.56
CA PRO A 138 -15.29 -3.38 13.56
C PRO A 138 -14.03 -3.90 12.88
N ASP A 139 -12.90 -3.83 13.59
CA ASP A 139 -11.63 -4.40 13.10
C ASP A 139 -11.86 -5.85 12.64
N PRO A 140 -11.52 -6.22 11.39
CA PRO A 140 -11.76 -7.55 10.85
C PRO A 140 -11.17 -8.70 11.66
N ILE A 141 -10.24 -8.43 12.58
CA ILE A 141 -9.80 -9.43 13.56
C ILE A 141 -10.96 -10.04 14.35
N TYR A 142 -12.03 -9.27 14.59
CA TYR A 142 -13.19 -9.70 15.36
C TYR A 142 -14.15 -10.61 14.58
N TYR A 143 -13.94 -10.81 13.28
CA TYR A 143 -14.65 -11.86 12.54
C TYR A 143 -14.20 -13.27 12.94
N PHE A 144 -12.99 -13.40 13.48
CA PHE A 144 -12.43 -14.69 13.88
C PHE A 144 -12.62 -14.97 15.38
N SER A 145 -12.56 -13.93 16.22
CA SER A 145 -12.57 -14.07 17.68
C SER A 145 -13.06 -12.78 18.32
N GLU A 146 -14.05 -12.87 19.22
CA GLU A 146 -14.53 -11.71 20.00
C GLU A 146 -13.42 -11.13 20.90
N CYS A 147 -12.49 -11.98 21.34
CA CYS A 147 -11.38 -11.63 22.22
C CYS A 147 -10.05 -12.13 21.62
N PRO A 148 -9.55 -11.55 20.52
CA PRO A 148 -8.46 -12.13 19.75
C PRO A 148 -7.17 -12.20 20.56
N SER A 149 -6.50 -13.36 20.48
CA SER A 149 -5.23 -13.64 21.15
C SER A 149 -4.11 -12.68 20.72
N SER A 150 -3.04 -12.63 21.52
CA SER A 150 -1.81 -11.95 21.13
C SER A 150 -1.23 -12.55 19.85
N ALA A 151 -1.24 -13.89 19.71
CA ALA A 151 -0.75 -14.55 18.51
C ALA A 151 -1.53 -14.14 17.25
N LEU A 152 -2.86 -14.04 17.31
CA LEU A 152 -3.66 -13.59 16.18
C LEU A 152 -3.39 -12.12 15.82
N ARG A 153 -3.22 -11.25 16.82
CA ARG A 153 -2.86 -9.84 16.60
C ARG A 153 -1.46 -9.69 15.98
N GLU A 154 -0.49 -10.45 16.48
CA GLU A 154 0.87 -10.49 15.96
C GLU A 154 0.91 -11.04 14.53
N CYS A 155 0.13 -12.08 14.24
CA CYS A 155 -0.02 -12.63 12.90
C CYS A 155 -0.57 -11.60 11.91
N GLN A 156 -1.62 -10.85 12.30
CA GLN A 156 -2.13 -9.77 11.46
C GLN A 156 -1.07 -8.70 11.18
N GLU A 157 -0.31 -8.30 12.19
CA GLU A 157 0.77 -7.32 11.99
C GLU A 157 1.90 -7.87 11.11
N ALA A 158 2.22 -9.17 11.23
CA ALA A 158 3.17 -9.84 10.33
C ALA A 158 2.69 -9.77 8.87
N TYR A 159 1.40 -10.03 8.58
CA TYR A 159 0.88 -9.85 7.22
C TYR A 159 0.82 -8.38 6.77
N ARG A 160 0.62 -7.41 7.67
CA ARG A 160 0.78 -5.98 7.32
C ARG A 160 2.23 -5.66 6.96
N ARG A 161 3.22 -6.27 7.61
CA ARG A 161 4.64 -6.17 7.23
C ARG A 161 4.90 -6.78 5.85
N VAL A 162 4.30 -7.93 5.54
CA VAL A 162 4.37 -8.54 4.19
C VAL A 162 3.86 -7.58 3.12
N LEU A 163 2.70 -6.96 3.33
CA LEU A 163 2.12 -6.02 2.36
C LEU A 163 3.05 -4.81 2.13
N ARG A 164 3.69 -4.29 3.18
CA ARG A 164 4.70 -3.23 3.05
C ARG A 164 5.89 -3.68 2.21
N CYS A 165 6.45 -4.87 2.49
CA CYS A 165 7.56 -5.43 1.72
C CYS A 165 7.18 -5.67 0.26
N ALA A 166 5.94 -6.10 -0.01
CA ALA A 166 5.44 -6.29 -1.37
C ALA A 166 5.38 -4.96 -2.15
N VAL A 167 4.92 -3.88 -1.50
CA VAL A 167 4.92 -2.52 -2.09
C VAL A 167 6.35 -2.04 -2.35
N GLU A 168 7.27 -2.24 -1.41
CA GLU A 168 8.69 -1.94 -1.59
C GLU A 168 9.27 -2.71 -2.78
N THR A 169 8.93 -3.99 -2.92
CA THR A 169 9.37 -4.84 -4.05
C THR A 169 8.90 -4.27 -5.37
N VAL A 170 7.62 -3.91 -5.49
CA VAL A 170 7.06 -3.31 -6.71
C VAL A 170 7.77 -2.00 -7.05
N ASN A 171 8.04 -1.15 -6.05
CA ASN A 171 8.78 0.09 -6.26
C ASN A 171 10.23 -0.17 -6.70
N ALA A 172 10.91 -1.18 -6.15
CA ALA A 172 12.24 -1.57 -6.57
C ALA A 172 12.27 -2.11 -8.01
N GLN A 173 11.27 -2.92 -8.38
CA GLN A 173 11.09 -3.40 -9.77
C GLN A 173 10.91 -2.23 -10.74
N GLN A 174 10.10 -1.23 -10.38
CA GLN A 174 9.91 -0.04 -11.20
C GLN A 174 11.22 0.76 -11.38
N ARG A 175 12.03 0.90 -10.33
CA ARG A 175 13.35 1.54 -10.42
C ARG A 175 14.30 0.77 -11.33
N ALA A 176 14.38 -0.55 -11.19
CA ALA A 176 15.22 -1.40 -12.04
C ALA A 176 14.80 -1.33 -13.52
N LEU A 177 13.49 -1.36 -13.79
CA LEU A 177 12.96 -1.18 -15.15
C LEU A 177 13.29 0.20 -15.72
N ALA A 178 13.13 1.27 -14.94
CA ALA A 178 13.48 2.62 -15.37
C ALA A 178 14.97 2.76 -15.70
N ALA A 179 15.85 2.17 -14.89
CA ALA A 179 17.30 2.15 -15.14
C ALA A 179 17.64 1.37 -16.44
N ALA A 180 16.99 0.23 -16.66
CA ALA A 180 17.19 -0.56 -17.88
C ALA A 180 16.74 0.20 -19.13
N VAL A 181 15.58 0.86 -19.09
CA VAL A 181 15.09 1.70 -20.19
C VAL A 181 16.06 2.85 -20.47
N ALA A 182 16.53 3.56 -19.44
CA ALA A 182 17.49 4.65 -19.60
C ALA A 182 18.81 4.18 -20.25
N MET A 183 19.31 3.00 -19.88
CA MET A 183 20.49 2.40 -20.49
C MET A 183 20.28 2.11 -21.99
N THR A 184 19.14 1.52 -22.35
CA THR A 184 18.82 1.21 -23.76
C THR A 184 18.63 2.47 -24.61
N ALA A 185 17.94 3.49 -24.09
CA ALA A 185 17.74 4.75 -24.79
C ALA A 185 19.06 5.50 -25.07
N ALA A 186 20.00 5.47 -24.12
CA ALA A 186 21.31 6.08 -24.31
C ALA A 186 22.14 5.35 -25.38
N SER A 187 22.11 4.01 -25.42
CA SER A 187 22.82 3.23 -26.45
C SER A 187 22.32 3.51 -27.87
N ALA A 188 21.02 3.85 -28.02
CA ALA A 188 20.42 4.21 -29.30
C ALA A 188 20.77 5.64 -29.78
N GLN A 189 21.22 6.53 -28.87
CA GLN A 189 21.68 7.88 -29.23
C GLN A 189 23.18 7.95 -29.55
N GLU A 190 23.95 6.92 -29.17
CA GLU A 190 25.39 6.81 -29.43
C GLU A 190 25.71 6.01 -30.72
N SER A 191 24.69 5.50 -31.42
CA SER A 191 24.80 4.80 -32.72
C SER A 191 24.37 5.71 -33.88
#